data_AF-A0A3M4L5E8-F1
#
_entry.id   AF-A0A3M4L5E8-F1
#
_cell.length_a   1.000
_cell.length_b   1.000
_cell.length_c   1.000
_cell.angle_alpha   90.00
_cell.angle_beta   90.00
_cell.angle_gamma   90.00
#
_symmetry.space_group_name_H-M   'P 1'
#
loop_
_entity.id
_entity.type
_entity.pdbx_description
1 polymer ?
#
loop_
_entity_poly.entity_id
_entity_poly.type
_entity_poly.pdbx_seq_one_letter_code
_entity_poly.pdbx_strand_id
1 'polypeptide(L)'
;MNQEAIDRLLIDLLRIPPEQRIQNDVAAVIAGINSAALLETVAATPLQQEQIKLLAITEFLACELQMVEAHVTLELHPTSRYRFPLTLTMHRPDGGYVFGRGETAQQALMDIHDYFPQPQEAIA
;
A
#
# COMPACT_ATOMS: atom_id res chain seq x y z
N MET A 1 10.66 7.76 -10.04
CA MET A 1 11.85 7.27 -10.75
C MET A 1 12.02 8.13 -11.98
N ASN A 2 13.08 8.91 -12.03
CA ASN A 2 13.41 9.79 -13.13
C ASN A 2 14.46 9.09 -14.02
N GLN A 3 13.99 8.38 -15.05
CA GLN A 3 14.84 7.58 -15.93
C GLN A 3 15.86 8.44 -16.70
N GLU A 4 15.46 9.63 -17.15
CA GLU A 4 16.33 10.55 -17.88
C GLU A 4 17.50 11.04 -17.00
N ALA A 5 17.24 11.31 -15.72
CA ALA A 5 18.28 11.67 -14.76
C ALA A 5 19.26 10.51 -14.50
N ILE A 6 18.76 9.28 -14.40
CA ILE A 6 19.60 8.07 -14.24
C ILE A 6 20.49 7.88 -15.46
N ASP A 7 19.93 7.94 -16.67
CA ASP A 7 20.67 7.76 -17.93
C ASP A 7 21.76 8.81 -18.08
N ARG A 8 21.48 10.07 -17.71
CA ARG A 8 22.46 11.16 -17.75
C ARG A 8 23.61 10.94 -16.77
N LEU A 9 23.33 10.52 -15.53
CA LEU A 9 24.33 10.20 -14.52
C LEU A 9 25.25 9.05 -14.95
N LEU A 10 24.68 8.01 -15.60
CA LEU A 10 25.45 6.91 -16.16
C LEU A 10 26.34 7.34 -17.33
N ILE A 11 25.81 8.14 -18.26
CA ILE A 11 26.57 8.68 -19.39
C ILE A 11 27.75 9.53 -18.89
N ASP A 12 27.51 10.39 -17.91
CA ASP A 12 28.55 11.27 -17.36
C ASP A 12 29.66 10.47 -16.65
N LEU A 13 29.32 9.38 -15.94
CA LEU A 13 30.33 8.47 -15.39
C LEU A 13 31.13 7.75 -16.49
N LEU A 14 30.45 7.29 -17.54
CA LEU A 14 31.07 6.53 -18.63
C LEU A 14 32.00 7.39 -19.50
N ARG A 15 31.79 8.71 -19.54
CA ARG A 15 32.71 9.67 -20.19
C ARG A 15 34.06 9.76 -19.50
N ILE A 16 34.14 9.48 -18.20
CA ILE A 16 35.41 9.41 -17.49
C ILE A 16 36.07 8.08 -17.89
N PRO A 17 37.30 8.09 -18.45
CA PRO A 17 38.04 6.87 -18.74
C PRO A 17 38.18 6.00 -17.48
N PRO A 18 38.11 4.65 -17.59
CA PRO A 18 38.21 3.78 -16.43
C PRO A 18 39.44 4.03 -15.55
N GLU A 19 40.57 4.43 -16.15
CA GLU A 19 41.83 4.70 -15.47
C GLU A 19 41.81 6.01 -14.66
N GLN A 20 40.86 6.89 -14.94
CA GLN A 20 40.69 8.21 -14.32
C GLN A 20 39.50 8.25 -13.35
N ARG A 21 38.67 7.20 -13.30
CA ARG A 21 37.53 7.13 -12.36
C ARG A 21 38.05 6.92 -10.95
N ILE A 22 37.79 7.89 -10.08
CA ILE A 22 38.06 7.74 -8.66
C ILE A 22 36.81 7.29 -7.90
N GLN A 23 37.02 6.72 -6.72
CA GLN A 23 35.94 6.20 -5.87
C GLN A 23 34.88 7.26 -5.55
N ASN A 24 35.29 8.53 -5.38
CA ASN A 24 34.36 9.62 -5.11
C ASN A 24 33.40 9.88 -6.28
N ASP A 25 33.85 9.79 -7.52
CA ASP A 25 32.98 10.01 -8.70
C ASP A 25 31.92 8.91 -8.79
N VAL A 26 32.34 7.66 -8.57
CA VAL A 26 31.44 6.52 -8.55
C VAL A 26 30.43 6.65 -7.41
N ALA A 27 30.87 7.03 -6.22
CA ALA A 27 30.00 7.22 -5.07
C ALA A 27 28.96 8.35 -5.30
N ALA A 28 29.39 9.46 -5.90
CA ALA A 28 28.50 10.57 -6.24
C ALA A 28 27.43 10.16 -7.27
N VAL A 29 27.82 9.40 -8.29
CA VAL A 29 26.89 8.89 -9.30
C VAL A 29 25.91 7.89 -8.70
N ILE A 30 26.37 6.97 -7.84
CA ILE A 30 25.48 6.03 -7.13
C ILE A 30 24.49 6.79 -6.24
N ALA A 31 24.94 7.79 -5.49
CA ALA A 31 24.04 8.62 -4.66
C ALA A 31 23.01 9.36 -5.53
N GLY A 32 23.42 9.91 -6.67
CA GLY A 32 22.53 10.54 -7.64
C GLY A 32 21.52 9.56 -8.23
N ILE A 33 21.96 8.35 -8.61
CA ILE A 33 21.08 7.29 -9.13
C ILE A 33 20.08 6.88 -8.06
N ASN A 34 20.51 6.68 -6.81
CA ASN A 34 19.60 6.37 -5.71
C ASN A 34 18.56 7.49 -5.53
N SER A 35 18.99 8.75 -5.57
CA SER A 35 18.08 9.89 -5.49
C SER A 35 17.11 9.97 -6.66
N ALA A 36 17.53 9.63 -7.88
CA ALA A 36 16.69 9.64 -9.08
C ALA A 36 15.79 8.40 -9.19
N ALA A 37 16.24 7.28 -8.61
CA ALA A 37 15.50 6.02 -8.52
C ALA A 37 14.39 6.09 -7.47
N LEU A 38 14.57 6.90 -6.42
CA LEU A 38 13.47 7.26 -5.53
C LEU A 38 12.32 7.81 -6.38
N LEU A 39 11.17 7.16 -6.24
CA LEU A 39 9.92 7.77 -6.67
C LEU A 39 9.79 9.05 -5.87
N GLU A 40 9.53 10.18 -6.55
CA GLU A 40 8.87 11.30 -5.88
C GLU A 40 7.58 10.70 -5.34
N THR A 41 7.61 10.30 -4.07
CA THR A 41 6.45 9.78 -3.40
C THR A 41 5.55 10.98 -3.26
N VAL A 42 4.57 11.08 -4.17
CA VAL A 42 3.44 11.97 -3.95
C VAL A 42 2.93 11.62 -2.56
N ALA A 43 2.95 12.59 -1.65
CA ALA A 43 2.48 12.37 -0.30
C ALA A 43 1.06 11.79 -0.40
N ALA A 44 0.84 10.65 0.25
CA ALA A 44 -0.47 10.03 0.28
C ALA A 44 -1.49 11.10 0.73
N THR A 45 -2.58 11.23 -0.02
CA THR A 45 -3.70 12.08 0.38
C THR A 45 -4.21 11.65 1.76
N PRO A 46 -4.88 12.52 2.54
CA PRO A 46 -5.37 12.14 3.86
C PRO A 46 -6.18 10.85 3.87
N LEU A 47 -7.01 10.62 2.84
CA LEU A 47 -7.79 9.39 2.71
C LEU A 47 -6.93 8.15 2.41
N GLN A 48 -5.91 8.29 1.56
CA GLN A 48 -4.93 7.21 1.35
C GLN A 48 -4.10 6.94 2.62
N GLN A 49 -3.81 7.95 3.44
CA GLN A 49 -3.16 7.73 4.73
C GLN A 49 -4.03 6.91 5.67
N GLU A 50 -5.33 7.21 5.73
CA GLU A 50 -6.29 6.40 6.49
C GLU A 50 -6.41 4.98 5.94
N GLN A 51 -6.40 4.79 4.61
CA GLN A 51 -6.34 3.46 4.00
C GLN A 51 -5.10 2.67 4.42
N ILE A 52 -3.92 3.29 4.37
CA ILE A 52 -2.65 2.65 4.75
C ILE A 52 -2.66 2.27 6.23
N LYS A 53 -3.17 3.14 7.11
CA LYS A 53 -3.35 2.84 8.54
C LYS A 53 -4.27 1.64 8.74
N LEU A 54 -5.41 1.65 8.06
CA LEU A 54 -6.39 0.58 8.16
C LEU A 54 -5.82 -0.75 7.67
N LEU A 55 -5.06 -0.74 6.57
CA LEU A 55 -4.40 -1.92 6.03
C LEU A 55 -3.43 -2.52 7.05
N ALA A 56 -2.51 -1.72 7.58
CA ALA A 56 -1.53 -2.17 8.56
C ALA A 56 -2.18 -2.79 9.81
N ILE A 57 -3.26 -2.18 10.32
CA ILE A 57 -3.98 -2.70 11.49
C ILE A 57 -4.75 -3.98 11.13
N THR A 58 -5.37 -4.03 9.95
CA THR A 58 -6.13 -5.20 9.50
C THR A 58 -5.23 -6.41 9.30
N GLU A 59 -4.04 -6.24 8.70
CA GLU A 59 -3.05 -7.31 8.54
C GLU A 59 -2.56 -7.83 9.89
N PHE A 60 -2.30 -6.93 10.85
CA PHE A 60 -1.95 -7.31 12.21
C PHE A 60 -3.06 -8.13 12.88
N LEU A 61 -4.31 -7.64 12.83
CA LEU A 61 -5.46 -8.33 13.41
C LEU A 61 -5.72 -9.68 12.73
N ALA A 62 -5.55 -9.76 11.42
CA ALA A 62 -5.71 -11.00 10.67
C ALA A 62 -4.73 -12.08 11.14
N CYS A 63 -3.47 -11.70 11.42
CA CYS A 63 -2.49 -12.60 12.02
C CYS A 63 -2.91 -13.05 13.43
N GLU A 64 -3.28 -12.10 14.30
CA GLU A 64 -3.65 -12.39 15.69
C GLU A 64 -4.90 -13.27 15.79
N LEU A 65 -5.86 -13.08 14.88
CA LEU A 65 -7.13 -13.79 14.86
C LEU A 65 -7.14 -15.02 13.94
N GLN A 66 -5.98 -15.38 13.36
CA GLN A 66 -5.82 -16.54 12.47
C GLN A 66 -6.81 -16.53 11.29
N MET A 67 -6.98 -15.35 10.68
CA MET A 67 -7.81 -15.17 9.49
C MET A 67 -7.10 -15.78 8.27
N VAL A 68 -7.88 -16.30 7.33
CA VAL A 68 -7.39 -16.90 6.08
C VAL A 68 -6.96 -15.81 5.09
N GLU A 69 -7.69 -14.70 5.10
CA GLU A 69 -7.53 -13.62 4.13
C GLU A 69 -7.98 -12.30 4.76
N ALA A 70 -7.35 -11.20 4.38
CA ALA A 70 -7.64 -9.87 4.91
C ALA A 70 -7.36 -8.79 3.86
N HIS A 71 -8.33 -7.88 3.68
CA HIS A 71 -8.27 -6.84 2.66
C HIS A 71 -8.79 -5.51 3.18
N VAL A 72 -8.24 -4.43 2.63
CA VAL A 72 -8.77 -3.08 2.79
C VAL A 72 -9.06 -2.48 1.42
N THR A 73 -10.31 -2.07 1.23
CA THR A 73 -10.78 -1.43 0.00
C THR A 73 -10.94 0.07 0.23
N LEU A 74 -10.42 0.86 -0.72
CA LEU A 74 -10.67 2.29 -0.82
C LEU A 74 -11.57 2.56 -2.03
N GLU A 75 -12.77 3.05 -1.80
CA GLU A 75 -13.67 3.52 -2.85
C GLU A 75 -13.39 4.99 -3.19
N LEU A 76 -13.06 5.25 -4.45
CA LEU A 76 -12.72 6.59 -4.96
C LEU A 76 -13.87 7.27 -5.73
N HIS A 77 -15.06 6.67 -5.76
CA HIS A 77 -16.10 7.10 -6.70
C HIS A 77 -16.84 8.37 -6.23
N PRO A 78 -16.94 9.43 -7.06
CA PRO A 78 -17.60 10.69 -6.69
C PRO A 78 -19.13 10.61 -6.56
N THR A 79 -19.73 9.48 -6.95
CA THR A 79 -21.19 9.26 -6.97
C THR A 79 -21.63 7.96 -6.30
N SER A 80 -20.74 7.26 -5.59
CA SER A 80 -21.18 6.05 -4.91
C SER A 80 -22.25 6.40 -3.87
N ARG A 81 -23.30 5.58 -3.80
CA ARG A 81 -24.28 5.62 -2.70
C ARG A 81 -23.68 5.10 -1.39
N TYR A 82 -22.40 4.69 -1.41
CA TYR A 82 -21.71 4.19 -0.25
C TYR A 82 -21.31 5.36 0.64
N ARG A 83 -21.80 5.30 1.89
CA ARG A 83 -21.60 6.36 2.88
C ARG A 83 -20.15 6.44 3.37
N PHE A 84 -19.35 5.39 3.16
CA PHE A 84 -18.03 5.23 3.75
C PHE A 84 -17.02 4.79 2.69
N PRO A 85 -15.90 5.52 2.50
CA PRO A 85 -14.90 5.24 1.47
C PRO A 85 -13.95 4.09 1.84
N LEU A 86 -13.79 3.76 3.13
CA LEU A 86 -12.91 2.69 3.59
C LEU A 86 -13.73 1.49 4.06
N THR A 87 -13.34 0.31 3.61
CA THR A 87 -13.89 -0.97 4.07
C THR A 87 -12.76 -1.92 4.39
N LEU A 88 -12.84 -2.61 5.54
CA LEU A 88 -12.01 -3.77 5.86
C LEU A 88 -12.84 -5.04 5.74
N THR A 89 -12.21 -6.14 5.33
CA THR A 89 -12.81 -7.47 5.33
C THR A 89 -11.76 -8.50 5.72
N MET A 90 -12.11 -9.42 6.61
CA MET A 90 -11.25 -10.56 6.98
C MET A 90 -12.06 -11.85 6.94
N HIS A 91 -11.53 -12.89 6.31
CA HIS A 91 -12.18 -14.19 6.18
C HIS A 91 -11.71 -15.15 7.25
N ARG A 92 -12.67 -15.82 7.89
CA ARG A 92 -12.43 -16.87 8.87
C ARG A 92 -12.29 -18.23 8.17
N PRO A 93 -11.59 -19.20 8.80
CA PRO A 93 -11.49 -20.56 8.26
C PRO A 93 -12.82 -21.31 8.15
N ASP A 94 -13.83 -20.91 8.92
CA ASP A 94 -15.17 -21.52 8.96
C ASP A 94 -16.14 -20.95 7.90
N GLY A 95 -15.65 -20.09 7.00
CA GLY A 95 -16.46 -19.42 5.99
C GLY A 95 -17.18 -18.16 6.48
N GLY A 96 -17.07 -17.83 7.77
CA GLY A 96 -17.48 -16.52 8.29
C GLY A 96 -16.57 -15.40 7.79
N TYR A 97 -17.04 -14.16 7.88
CA TYR A 97 -16.17 -13.00 7.66
C TYR A 97 -16.46 -11.88 8.65
N VAL A 98 -15.44 -11.07 8.87
CA VAL A 98 -15.49 -9.85 9.68
C VAL A 98 -15.43 -8.68 8.71
N PHE A 99 -16.29 -7.69 8.86
CA PHE A 99 -16.26 -6.50 8.02
C PHE A 99 -16.48 -5.23 8.84
N GLY A 100 -15.93 -4.11 8.37
CA GLY A 100 -16.15 -2.80 9.00
C GLY A 100 -15.92 -1.66 8.02
N ARG A 101 -16.61 -0.53 8.22
CA ARG A 101 -16.64 0.59 7.27
C ARG A 101 -16.47 1.94 7.96
N GLY A 102 -15.81 2.88 7.30
CA GLY A 102 -15.64 4.23 7.84
C GLY A 102 -15.05 5.25 6.87
N GLU A 103 -15.04 6.51 7.28
CA GLU A 103 -14.27 7.59 6.62
C GLU A 103 -12.81 7.61 7.10
N THR A 104 -12.55 7.03 8.27
CA THR A 104 -11.22 6.88 8.88
C THR A 104 -10.94 5.42 9.24
N ALA A 105 -9.68 5.08 9.45
CA ALA A 105 -9.29 3.76 9.94
C ALA A 105 -9.97 3.43 11.27
N GLN A 106 -10.00 4.41 12.18
CA GLN A 106 -10.66 4.25 13.49
C GLN A 106 -12.14 3.93 13.35
N GLN A 107 -12.87 4.66 12.49
CA GLN A 107 -14.29 4.42 12.30
C GLN A 107 -14.54 3.02 11.72
N ALA A 108 -13.75 2.60 10.73
CA ALA A 108 -13.86 1.26 10.15
C ALA A 108 -13.60 0.15 11.17
N LEU A 109 -12.65 0.35 12.09
CA LEU A 109 -12.36 -0.60 13.17
C LEU A 109 -13.47 -0.62 14.24
N MET A 110 -14.07 0.54 14.55
CA MET A 110 -15.20 0.63 15.48
C MET A 110 -16.50 0.05 14.91
N ASP A 111 -16.63 0.02 13.58
CA ASP A 111 -17.75 -0.57 12.84
C ASP A 111 -17.49 -2.06 12.51
N ILE A 112 -16.61 -2.75 13.23
CA ILE A 112 -16.38 -4.18 13.00
C ILE A 112 -17.62 -4.98 13.41
N HIS A 113 -18.12 -5.78 12.47
CA HIS A 113 -19.21 -6.73 12.65
C HIS A 113 -18.82 -8.10 12.12
N ASP A 114 -19.34 -9.12 12.80
CA ASP A 114 -19.26 -10.50 12.36
C ASP A 114 -20.43 -10.82 11.43
N TYR A 115 -20.12 -11.52 10.33
CA TYR A 115 -21.10 -12.17 9.49
C TYR A 115 -20.80 -13.66 9.41
N PHE A 116 -21.82 -14.45 9.70
CA PHE A 116 -21.80 -15.90 9.52
C PHE A 116 -22.80 -16.21 8.39
N PRO A 117 -22.35 -16.77 7.25
CA PRO A 117 -23.26 -17.14 6.18
C PRO A 117 -24.28 -18.16 6.69
N GLN A 118 -25.53 -18.03 6.28
CA GLN A 118 -26.52 -19.07 6.59
C GLN A 118 -26.21 -20.33 5.78
N PRO A 119 -26.55 -21.54 6.27
CA PRO A 119 -26.24 -22.79 5.58
C PRO A 119 -26.72 -22.89 4.12
N GLN A 120 -27.64 -22.03 3.69
CA GLN A 120 -28.16 -21.96 2.32
C GLN A 120 -27.27 -21.19 1.34
N GLU A 121 -26.30 -20.41 1.81
CA GLU A 121 -25.45 -19.55 0.97
C GLU A 121 -24.08 -20.19 0.63
N ALA A 122 -23.74 -21.32 1.26
CA ALA A 122 -22.47 -22.03 1.05
C ALA A 122 -22.45 -22.97 -0.19
N ILE A 123 -23.49 -22.95 -1.04
CA ILE A 123 -23.65 -23.86 -2.21
C ILE A 123 -23.81 -23.08 -3.53
N ALA A 124 -23.52 -21.77 -3.57
CA ALA A 124 -23.56 -20.99 -4.81
C ALA A 124 -22.16 -20.81 -5.43
#